data_AF-A0A0H4C9R8-F1
#
_entry.id   AF-A0A0H4C9R8-F1
#
_cell.length_a   1.000
_cell.length_b   1.000
_cell.length_c   1.000
_cell.angle_alpha   90.00
_cell.angle_beta   90.00
_cell.angle_gamma   90.00
#
_symmetry.space_group_name_H-M   'P 1'
#
loop_
_entity.id
_entity.type
_entity.pdbx_description
1 polymer ?
#
loop_
_entity_poly.entity_id
_entity_poly.type
_entity_poly.pdbx_seq_one_letter_code
_entity_poly.pdbx_strand_id
1 'polypeptide(L)'
;MTAPAAGAGPHPAELLARGELTVRGRIREASNAALFCTVALDGRQASCVYKPVAGERPLWDFPDGTLAGREVAAYEVSEATGWGLVPPTVLRDGPYGEGMCQLWIDVHAEAELLALVDAEEPAPGWRAIGFAEVGEGRTALLVHADDERLRRLAVLDAVINNADRKGGHLLPTADGRLYGIDHGVTFNVDNKLRTLLWGWAGEPLTPEAVDVLKGLRDGLAGELGQRLAALITAAEIDATRARVDALLASGVHPEPSGEWPAIPWPPV
;
A
#
# COMPACT_ATOMS: atom_id res chain seq x y z
N MET A 1 23.14 12.31 -40.29
CA MET A 1 21.71 12.29 -39.96
C MET A 1 21.52 11.31 -38.83
N THR A 2 21.58 11.82 -37.59
CA THR A 2 21.26 11.06 -36.38
C THR A 2 19.76 10.85 -36.34
N ALA A 3 19.32 9.59 -36.19
CA ALA A 3 17.93 9.26 -35.92
C ALA A 3 17.45 10.02 -34.66
N PRO A 4 16.20 10.49 -34.61
CA PRO A 4 15.68 11.12 -33.41
C PRO A 4 15.67 10.08 -32.29
N ALA A 5 16.14 10.46 -31.11
CA ALA A 5 15.94 9.67 -29.90
C ALA A 5 14.43 9.43 -29.76
N ALA A 6 14.02 8.16 -29.67
CA ALA A 6 12.65 7.81 -29.35
C ALA A 6 12.30 8.52 -28.03
N GLY A 7 11.40 9.50 -28.11
CA GLY A 7 10.97 10.25 -26.93
C GLY A 7 10.48 9.25 -25.88
N ALA A 8 11.00 9.35 -24.66
CA ALA A 8 10.48 8.60 -23.54
C ALA A 8 8.98 8.87 -23.48
N GLY A 9 8.16 7.84 -23.72
CA GLY A 9 6.71 8.02 -23.77
C GLY A 9 6.15 8.54 -22.44
N PRO A 10 4.85 8.88 -22.37
CA PRO A 10 4.20 9.41 -21.16
C PRO A 10 4.55 8.61 -19.89
N HIS A 11 4.83 9.30 -18.79
CA HIS A 11 5.03 8.65 -17.49
C HIS A 11 3.81 7.76 -17.17
N PRO A 12 3.95 6.58 -16.52
CA PRO A 12 2.80 5.71 -16.23
C PRO A 12 1.60 6.43 -15.59
N ALA A 13 1.85 7.40 -14.70
CA ALA A 13 0.80 8.23 -14.11
C ALA A 13 0.07 9.11 -15.15
N GLU A 14 0.77 9.67 -16.16
CA GLU A 14 0.13 10.45 -17.22
C GLU A 14 -0.74 9.58 -18.12
N LEU A 15 -0.24 8.38 -18.48
CA LEU A 15 -1.02 7.39 -19.23
C LEU A 15 -2.30 7.04 -18.48
N LEU A 16 -2.21 6.75 -17.17
CA LEU A 16 -3.37 6.45 -16.33
C LEU A 16 -4.34 7.63 -16.22
N ALA A 17 -3.84 8.86 -16.08
CA ALA A 17 -4.67 10.04 -15.87
C ALA A 17 -5.42 10.47 -17.14
N ARG A 18 -4.78 10.38 -18.32
CA ARG A 18 -5.26 10.99 -19.56
C ARG A 18 -5.68 10.01 -20.64
N GLY A 19 -5.23 8.75 -20.55
CA GLY A 19 -5.54 7.75 -21.56
C GLY A 19 -7.02 7.35 -21.59
N GLU A 20 -7.45 6.86 -22.74
CA GLU A 20 -8.78 6.26 -22.91
C GLU A 20 -8.87 4.99 -22.05
N LEU A 21 -9.80 4.98 -21.10
CA LEU A 21 -9.99 3.89 -20.15
C LEU A 21 -11.10 2.95 -20.63
N THR A 22 -10.74 1.72 -20.96
CA THR A 22 -11.67 0.69 -21.45
C THR A 22 -11.80 -0.44 -20.44
N VAL A 23 -13.01 -0.66 -19.93
CA VAL A 23 -13.34 -1.75 -19.00
C VAL A 23 -13.32 -3.08 -19.74
N ARG A 24 -12.55 -4.04 -19.21
CA ARG A 24 -12.40 -5.39 -19.77
C ARG A 24 -13.10 -6.46 -18.95
N GLY A 25 -13.26 -6.23 -17.65
CA GLY A 25 -13.94 -7.16 -16.78
C GLY A 25 -14.04 -6.67 -15.34
N ARG A 26 -14.66 -7.48 -14.49
CA ARG A 26 -14.77 -7.24 -13.05
C ARG A 26 -13.92 -8.27 -12.29
N ILE A 27 -13.19 -7.79 -11.29
CA ILE A 27 -12.48 -8.63 -10.32
C ILE A 27 -13.51 -9.10 -9.29
N ARG A 28 -13.71 -10.41 -9.13
CA ARG A 28 -14.84 -10.97 -8.38
C ARG A 28 -14.55 -11.10 -6.90
N GLU A 29 -13.28 -11.23 -6.56
CA GLU A 29 -12.75 -11.46 -5.21
C GLU A 29 -12.70 -10.16 -4.38
N ALA A 30 -12.93 -9.00 -5.01
CA ALA A 30 -12.96 -7.71 -4.35
C ALA A 30 -14.29 -7.47 -3.60
N SER A 31 -14.19 -6.95 -2.38
CA SER A 31 -15.36 -6.61 -1.55
C SER A 31 -16.10 -5.36 -2.04
N ASN A 32 -15.38 -4.45 -2.71
CA ASN A 32 -15.91 -3.27 -3.41
C ASN A 32 -15.87 -3.48 -4.93
N ALA A 33 -16.47 -2.58 -5.71
CA ALA A 33 -16.34 -2.66 -7.16
C ALA A 33 -14.88 -2.43 -7.59
N ALA A 34 -14.25 -3.45 -8.17
CA ALA A 34 -12.95 -3.36 -8.79
C ALA A 34 -13.03 -3.89 -10.23
N LEU A 35 -12.57 -3.08 -11.17
CA LEU A 35 -12.67 -3.34 -12.60
C LEU A 35 -11.28 -3.49 -13.21
N PHE A 36 -11.09 -4.56 -13.96
CA PHE A 36 -9.90 -4.73 -14.79
C PHE A 36 -10.09 -3.95 -16.08
N CYS A 37 -9.15 -3.07 -16.38
CA CYS A 37 -9.23 -2.12 -17.47
C CYS A 37 -7.93 -2.10 -18.29
N THR A 38 -8.02 -1.61 -19.53
CA THR A 38 -6.86 -1.15 -20.30
C THR A 38 -6.94 0.36 -20.46
N VAL A 39 -5.80 1.04 -20.37
CA VAL A 39 -5.68 2.47 -20.64
C VAL A 39 -4.77 2.69 -21.85
N ALA A 40 -5.15 3.58 -22.78
CA ALA A 40 -4.38 3.86 -23.98
C ALA A 40 -4.22 5.37 -24.26
N LEU A 41 -3.00 5.81 -24.58
CA LEU A 41 -2.67 7.19 -24.94
C LEU A 41 -1.49 7.21 -25.91
N ASP A 42 -1.58 7.96 -27.01
CA ASP A 42 -0.50 8.17 -27.99
C ASP A 42 0.19 6.88 -28.45
N GLY A 43 -0.61 5.85 -28.77
CA GLY A 43 -0.14 4.55 -29.26
C GLY A 43 0.46 3.63 -28.19
N ARG A 44 0.46 4.04 -26.92
CA ARG A 44 0.84 3.20 -25.78
C ARG A 44 -0.39 2.67 -25.05
N GLN A 45 -0.25 1.49 -24.47
CA GLN A 45 -1.30 0.85 -23.69
C GLN A 45 -0.73 0.19 -22.44
N ALA A 46 -1.48 0.21 -21.35
CA ALA A 46 -1.20 -0.55 -20.13
C ALA A 46 -2.48 -1.16 -19.56
N SER A 47 -2.34 -2.23 -18.79
CA SER A 47 -3.41 -2.76 -17.95
C SER A 47 -3.47 -1.97 -16.64
N CYS A 48 -4.67 -1.83 -16.07
CA CYS A 48 -4.89 -1.12 -14.81
C CYS A 48 -6.12 -1.65 -14.07
N VAL A 49 -6.18 -1.34 -12.78
CA VAL A 49 -7.38 -1.51 -11.96
C VAL A 49 -8.06 -0.16 -11.83
N TYR A 50 -9.38 -0.13 -12.03
CA TYR A 50 -10.23 1.03 -11.78
C TYR A 50 -11.24 0.71 -10.67
N LYS A 51 -11.23 1.48 -9.58
CA LYS A 51 -12.20 1.37 -8.48
C LYS A 51 -13.03 2.66 -8.41
N PRO A 52 -14.27 2.68 -8.95
CA PRO A 52 -15.14 3.85 -8.90
C PRO A 52 -15.59 4.16 -7.47
N VAL A 53 -15.68 5.43 -7.10
CA VAL A 53 -16.23 5.87 -5.80
C VAL A 53 -17.66 5.36 -5.60
N ALA A 54 -18.48 5.41 -6.66
CA ALA A 54 -19.86 4.90 -6.62
C ALA A 54 -19.95 3.38 -6.36
N GLY A 55 -18.84 2.65 -6.47
CA GLY A 55 -18.75 1.22 -6.18
C GLY A 55 -18.26 0.89 -4.78
N GLU A 56 -18.02 1.89 -3.94
CA GLU A 56 -17.63 1.74 -2.55
C GLU A 56 -18.83 1.33 -1.69
N ARG A 57 -18.60 0.39 -0.78
CA ARG A 57 -19.52 0.03 0.29
C ARG A 57 -19.17 0.87 1.51
N PRO A 58 -20.14 1.51 2.16
CA PRO A 58 -19.91 2.23 3.40
C PRO A 58 -19.27 1.32 4.45
N LEU A 59 -18.21 1.81 5.09
CA LEU A 59 -17.57 1.16 6.23
C LEU A 59 -17.84 2.02 7.46
N TRP A 60 -18.41 1.42 8.50
CA TRP A 60 -18.82 2.16 9.70
C TRP A 60 -17.65 2.86 10.39
N ASP A 61 -16.43 2.32 10.25
CA ASP A 61 -15.21 2.85 10.82
C ASP A 61 -14.37 3.70 9.86
N PHE A 62 -14.82 3.89 8.62
CA PHE A 62 -14.31 4.90 7.67
C PHE A 62 -15.48 5.74 7.12
N PRO A 63 -16.11 6.57 7.98
CA PRO A 63 -17.35 7.26 7.63
C PRO A 63 -17.17 8.44 6.65
N ASP A 64 -15.96 9.01 6.60
CA ASP A 64 -15.65 10.21 5.82
C ASP A 64 -14.76 9.88 4.61
N GLY A 65 -14.73 10.79 3.62
CA GLY A 65 -13.89 10.66 2.43
C GLY A 65 -14.28 9.45 1.56
N THR A 66 -13.35 9.01 0.70
CA THR A 66 -13.56 7.86 -0.20
C THR A 66 -12.41 6.87 -0.07
N LEU A 67 -12.65 5.60 -0.36
CA LEU A 67 -11.59 4.58 -0.43
C LEU A 67 -10.67 4.86 -1.63
N ALA A 68 -11.22 5.35 -2.74
CA ALA A 68 -10.44 5.78 -3.90
C ALA A 68 -9.45 6.91 -3.57
N GLY A 69 -9.88 7.90 -2.79
CA GLY A 69 -9.01 8.99 -2.33
C GLY A 69 -7.85 8.47 -1.48
N ARG A 70 -8.11 7.52 -0.59
CA ARG A 70 -7.09 6.86 0.25
C ARG A 70 -6.08 6.05 -0.53
N GLU A 71 -6.50 5.36 -1.59
CA GLU A 71 -5.60 4.64 -2.50
C GLU A 71 -4.59 5.59 -3.17
N VAL A 72 -5.07 6.75 -3.63
CA VAL A 72 -4.21 7.78 -4.25
C VAL A 72 -3.33 8.46 -3.20
N ALA A 73 -3.86 8.73 -2.01
CA ALA A 73 -3.09 9.29 -0.91
C ALA A 73 -1.94 8.36 -0.47
N ALA A 74 -2.16 7.04 -0.44
CA ALA A 74 -1.12 6.07 -0.16
C ALA A 74 -0.03 6.06 -1.24
N TYR A 75 -0.40 6.21 -2.52
CA TYR A 75 0.56 6.40 -3.60
C TYR A 75 1.40 7.68 -3.41
N GLU A 76 0.76 8.81 -3.12
CA GLU A 76 1.47 10.09 -2.89
C GLU A 76 2.47 10.03 -1.73
N VAL A 77 2.10 9.39 -0.62
CA VAL A 77 3.01 9.17 0.52
C VAL A 77 4.15 8.22 0.14
N SER A 78 3.85 7.15 -0.59
CA SER A 78 4.87 6.21 -1.10
C SER A 78 5.87 6.91 -2.03
N GLU A 79 5.42 7.75 -2.97
CA GLU A 79 6.33 8.46 -3.87
C GLU A 79 7.21 9.46 -3.10
N ALA A 80 6.65 10.12 -2.08
CA ALA A 80 7.42 11.04 -1.23
C ALA A 80 8.52 10.34 -0.42
N THR A 81 8.45 9.01 -0.22
CA THR A 81 9.53 8.24 0.41
C THR A 81 10.72 8.01 -0.54
N GLY A 82 10.50 8.11 -1.85
CA GLY A 82 11.47 7.71 -2.88
C GLY A 82 11.63 6.19 -3.06
N TRP A 83 10.92 5.36 -2.28
CA TRP A 83 10.99 3.90 -2.40
C TRP A 83 10.12 3.33 -3.52
N GLY A 84 9.06 4.03 -3.94
CA GLY A 84 8.17 3.61 -5.02
C GLY A 84 7.49 2.26 -4.74
N LEU A 85 6.90 2.13 -3.53
CA LEU A 85 6.30 0.91 -2.99
C LEU A 85 4.83 0.72 -3.37
N VAL A 86 4.14 1.76 -3.85
CA VAL A 86 2.76 1.67 -4.33
C VAL A 86 2.77 1.89 -5.83
N PRO A 87 2.07 1.07 -6.64
CA PRO A 87 2.04 1.27 -8.08
C PRO A 87 1.46 2.66 -8.43
N PRO A 88 1.85 3.25 -9.58
CA PRO A 88 1.28 4.50 -10.05
C PRO A 88 -0.25 4.48 -9.95
N THR A 89 -0.80 5.43 -9.19
CA THR A 89 -2.23 5.50 -8.87
C THR A 89 -2.71 6.93 -9.01
N VAL A 90 -3.79 7.15 -9.76
CA VAL A 90 -4.34 8.49 -10.00
C VAL A 90 -5.84 8.52 -9.70
N LEU A 91 -6.35 9.67 -9.28
CA LEU A 91 -7.79 9.93 -9.25
C LEU A 91 -8.21 10.53 -10.60
N ARG A 92 -9.29 10.03 -11.20
CA ARG A 92 -9.80 10.54 -12.47
C ARG A 92 -11.28 10.20 -12.68
N ASP A 93 -11.91 10.89 -13.63
CA ASP A 93 -13.16 10.45 -14.22
C ASP A 93 -12.98 9.17 -15.05
N GLY A 94 -13.96 8.28 -14.96
CA GLY A 94 -14.05 7.03 -15.70
C GLY A 94 -15.49 6.65 -16.07
N PRO A 95 -15.68 5.48 -16.71
CA PRO A 95 -16.99 5.04 -17.23
C PRO A 95 -18.11 4.91 -16.17
N TYR A 96 -17.76 4.88 -14.89
CA TYR A 96 -18.69 4.73 -13.76
C TYR A 96 -18.54 5.85 -12.72
N GLY A 97 -18.16 7.05 -13.15
CA GLY A 97 -17.94 8.22 -12.29
C GLY A 97 -16.47 8.46 -11.98
N GLU A 98 -16.17 9.25 -10.95
CA GLU A 98 -14.81 9.41 -10.44
C GLU A 98 -14.35 8.11 -9.74
N GLY A 99 -13.06 7.81 -9.83
CA GLY A 99 -12.45 6.69 -9.10
C GLY A 99 -10.93 6.67 -9.22
N MET A 100 -10.31 5.80 -8.42
CA MET A 100 -8.87 5.57 -8.54
C MET A 100 -8.58 4.65 -9.73
N CYS A 101 -7.47 4.92 -10.42
CA CYS A 101 -6.92 4.09 -11.47
C CYS A 101 -5.46 3.76 -11.14
N GLN A 102 -5.16 2.49 -10.90
CA GLN A 102 -3.85 1.99 -10.48
C GLN A 102 -3.24 1.09 -11.55
N LEU A 103 -1.96 1.26 -11.85
CA LEU A 103 -1.24 0.42 -12.80
C LEU A 103 -1.31 -1.05 -12.38
N TRP A 104 -1.62 -1.94 -13.33
CA TRP A 104 -1.58 -3.39 -13.10
C TRP A 104 -0.13 -3.85 -13.02
N ILE A 105 0.20 -4.63 -11.99
CA ILE A 105 1.54 -5.20 -11.79
C ILE A 105 1.48 -6.71 -11.98
N ASP A 106 2.33 -7.23 -12.85
CA ASP A 106 2.51 -8.66 -13.02
C ASP A 106 3.40 -9.21 -11.91
N VAL A 107 2.87 -10.17 -11.15
CA VAL A 107 3.55 -10.80 -10.02
C VAL A 107 4.51 -11.87 -10.51
N HIS A 108 5.74 -11.86 -9.98
CA HIS A 108 6.71 -12.93 -10.19
C HIS A 108 6.81 -13.80 -8.94
N ALA A 109 6.22 -14.99 -9.01
CA ALA A 109 5.94 -15.86 -7.86
C ALA A 109 7.18 -16.59 -7.27
N GLU A 110 8.39 -16.31 -7.73
CA GLU A 110 9.59 -17.05 -7.29
C GLU A 110 10.08 -16.67 -5.88
N ALA A 111 9.66 -15.52 -5.34
CA ALA A 111 10.03 -15.09 -3.99
C ALA A 111 8.90 -15.36 -2.98
N GLU A 112 9.09 -16.36 -2.12
CA GLU A 112 8.19 -16.61 -0.99
C GLU A 112 8.43 -15.55 0.10
N LEU A 113 7.49 -14.62 0.25
CA LEU A 113 7.59 -13.49 1.20
C LEU A 113 6.91 -13.77 2.54
N LEU A 114 5.98 -14.73 2.56
CA LEU A 114 5.18 -15.13 3.72
C LEU A 114 5.03 -16.64 3.74
N ALA A 115 5.06 -17.23 4.92
CA ALA A 115 4.85 -18.66 5.10
C ALA A 115 4.17 -18.96 6.45
N LEU A 116 3.49 -20.11 6.49
CA LEU A 116 3.07 -20.77 7.73
C LEU A 116 4.02 -21.93 7.96
N VAL A 117 4.75 -21.90 9.08
CA VAL A 117 5.74 -22.93 9.42
C VAL A 117 5.31 -23.71 10.66
N ASP A 118 5.47 -25.02 10.61
CA ASP A 118 5.24 -25.92 11.75
C ASP A 118 6.49 -25.94 12.65
N ALA A 119 6.76 -24.82 13.31
CA ALA A 119 7.89 -24.59 14.19
C ALA A 119 7.55 -23.50 15.23
N GLU A 120 8.24 -23.53 16.38
CA GLU A 120 8.07 -22.50 17.43
C GLU A 120 8.89 -21.23 17.14
N GLU A 121 9.99 -21.35 16.40
CA GLU A 121 10.90 -20.26 16.06
C GLU A 121 11.11 -20.15 14.53
N PRO A 122 11.34 -18.94 13.99
CA PRO A 122 11.59 -18.77 12.57
C PRO A 122 12.99 -19.27 12.19
N ALA A 123 13.10 -19.89 11.01
CA ALA A 123 14.39 -20.26 10.44
C ALA A 123 15.20 -19.00 10.03
N PRO A 124 16.53 -19.09 9.85
CA PRO A 124 17.32 -17.98 9.34
C PRO A 124 16.75 -17.39 8.03
N GLY A 125 16.67 -16.07 7.96
CA GLY A 125 16.05 -15.36 6.84
C GLY A 125 14.54 -15.13 6.97
N TRP A 126 13.92 -15.61 8.05
CA TRP A 126 12.52 -15.38 8.37
C TRP A 126 12.37 -14.62 9.69
N ARG A 127 11.28 -13.85 9.79
CA ARG A 127 10.87 -13.10 10.98
C ARG A 127 9.51 -13.59 11.44
N ALA A 128 9.36 -13.83 12.74
CA ALA A 128 8.11 -14.24 13.35
C ALA A 128 7.11 -13.09 13.40
N ILE A 129 5.87 -13.34 12.99
CA ILE A 129 4.73 -12.41 13.15
C ILE A 129 3.93 -12.80 14.38
N GLY A 130 3.60 -14.09 14.50
CA GLY A 130 2.82 -14.66 15.58
C GLY A 130 2.22 -16.00 15.19
N PHE A 131 1.62 -16.71 16.16
CA PHE A 131 0.93 -17.97 15.89
C PHE A 131 -0.44 -17.72 15.25
N ALA A 132 -0.75 -18.48 14.21
CA ALA A 132 -2.04 -18.48 13.53
C ALA A 132 -2.68 -19.87 13.59
N GLU A 133 -4.01 -19.92 13.75
CA GLU A 133 -4.79 -21.15 13.66
C GLU A 133 -4.85 -21.63 12.20
N VAL A 134 -4.39 -22.86 11.95
CA VAL A 134 -4.38 -23.49 10.61
C VAL A 134 -5.47 -24.55 10.45
N GLY A 135 -6.38 -24.65 11.43
CA GLY A 135 -7.51 -25.57 11.45
C GLY A 135 -7.29 -26.77 12.39
N GLU A 136 -8.40 -27.41 12.79
CA GLU A 136 -8.41 -28.59 13.68
C GLU A 136 -7.71 -28.37 15.03
N GLY A 137 -7.65 -27.12 15.52
CA GLY A 137 -6.95 -26.74 16.75
C GLY A 137 -5.43 -26.78 16.65
N ARG A 138 -4.88 -26.82 15.44
CA ARG A 138 -3.44 -26.71 15.18
C ARG A 138 -3.06 -25.25 14.97
N THR A 139 -1.95 -24.86 15.57
CA THR A 139 -1.32 -23.56 15.34
C THR A 139 -0.07 -23.74 14.50
N ALA A 140 0.23 -22.76 13.65
CA ALA A 140 1.49 -22.65 12.94
C ALA A 140 2.05 -21.24 13.15
N LEU A 141 3.36 -21.10 13.11
CA LEU A 141 4.00 -19.80 13.19
C LEU A 141 3.88 -19.12 11.82
N LEU A 142 3.22 -17.96 11.81
CA LEU A 142 3.19 -17.09 10.64
C LEU A 142 4.49 -16.27 10.60
N VAL A 143 5.18 -16.33 9.47
CA VAL A 143 6.47 -15.65 9.26
C VAL A 143 6.46 -14.83 7.98
N HIS A 144 7.27 -13.77 7.93
CA HIS A 144 7.64 -13.09 6.69
C HIS A 144 9.14 -13.13 6.46
N ALA A 145 9.57 -12.97 5.22
CA ALA A 145 10.99 -12.92 4.89
C ALA A 145 11.67 -11.70 5.56
N ASP A 146 12.93 -11.86 6.01
CA ASP A 146 13.77 -10.74 6.45
C ASP A 146 14.27 -9.95 5.23
N ASP A 147 13.36 -9.24 4.58
CA ASP A 147 13.57 -8.53 3.32
C ASP A 147 13.48 -7.02 3.54
N GLU A 148 14.48 -6.27 3.06
CA GLU A 148 14.54 -4.82 3.19
C GLU A 148 13.34 -4.10 2.57
N ARG A 149 12.81 -4.61 1.45
CA ARG A 149 11.64 -4.04 0.77
C ARG A 149 10.38 -4.18 1.63
N LEU A 150 10.22 -5.33 2.29
CA LEU A 150 9.15 -5.54 3.27
C LEU A 150 9.33 -4.63 4.48
N ARG A 151 10.57 -4.41 4.96
CA ARG A 151 10.83 -3.51 6.08
C ARG A 151 10.49 -2.06 5.76
N ARG A 152 10.76 -1.60 4.54
CA ARG A 152 10.32 -0.28 4.05
C ARG A 152 8.80 -0.20 3.96
N LEU A 153 8.14 -1.25 3.48
CA LEU A 153 6.68 -1.32 3.43
C LEU A 153 6.05 -1.33 4.83
N ALA A 154 6.70 -1.93 5.84
CA ALA A 154 6.26 -1.86 7.23
C ALA A 154 6.26 -0.42 7.77
N VAL A 155 7.28 0.37 7.43
CA VAL A 155 7.32 1.81 7.76
C VAL A 155 6.20 2.57 7.06
N LEU A 156 5.96 2.29 5.77
CA LEU A 156 4.86 2.91 5.04
C LEU A 156 3.50 2.57 5.68
N ASP A 157 3.24 1.29 5.96
CA ASP A 157 2.03 0.81 6.61
C ASP A 157 1.81 1.50 7.96
N ALA A 158 2.87 1.71 8.75
CA ALA A 158 2.81 2.44 10.01
C ALA A 158 2.46 3.92 9.83
N VAL A 159 3.06 4.60 8.85
CA VAL A 159 2.77 6.01 8.55
C VAL A 159 1.33 6.19 8.10
N ILE A 160 0.87 5.37 7.15
CA ILE A 160 -0.48 5.46 6.58
C ILE A 160 -1.52 4.72 7.42
N ASN A 161 -1.13 4.06 8.52
CA ASN A 161 -2.03 3.26 9.36
C ASN A 161 -2.87 2.26 8.56
N ASN A 162 -2.19 1.39 7.82
CA ASN A 162 -2.84 0.39 6.98
C ASN A 162 -3.56 -0.65 7.83
N ALA A 163 -4.89 -0.75 7.65
CA ALA A 163 -5.74 -1.62 8.44
C ALA A 163 -5.99 -3.01 7.84
N ASP A 164 -5.30 -3.36 6.74
CA ASP A 164 -5.55 -4.63 6.05
C ASP A 164 -4.39 -5.17 5.20
N ARG A 165 -3.11 -5.03 5.61
CA ARG A 165 -1.98 -5.57 4.82
C ARG A 165 -1.89 -7.10 4.88
N LYS A 166 -2.39 -7.77 3.84
CA LYS A 166 -2.38 -9.24 3.66
C LYS A 166 -1.29 -9.70 2.69
N GLY A 167 -1.05 -11.01 2.65
CA GLY A 167 -0.09 -11.60 1.72
C GLY A 167 -0.44 -11.37 0.25
N GLY A 168 -1.72 -11.50 -0.11
CA GLY A 168 -2.21 -11.18 -1.46
C GLY A 168 -2.05 -9.70 -1.87
N HIS A 169 -1.62 -8.82 -0.97
CA HIS A 169 -1.36 -7.41 -1.27
C HIS A 169 0.11 -7.13 -1.57
N LEU A 170 0.98 -8.14 -1.52
CA LEU A 170 2.41 -8.05 -1.80
C LEU A 170 2.67 -8.55 -3.22
N LEU A 171 3.19 -7.68 -4.09
CA LEU A 171 3.42 -7.97 -5.50
C LEU A 171 4.93 -7.87 -5.81
N PRO A 172 5.71 -8.92 -5.55
CA PRO A 172 7.09 -8.99 -6.02
C PRO A 172 7.11 -9.07 -7.55
N THR A 173 8.07 -8.39 -8.17
CA THR A 173 8.21 -8.34 -9.63
C THR A 173 9.52 -8.97 -10.09
N ALA A 174 9.57 -9.37 -11.36
CA ALA A 174 10.76 -10.02 -11.94
C ALA A 174 12.00 -9.11 -11.98
N ASP A 175 11.82 -7.79 -11.97
CA ASP A 175 12.90 -6.80 -11.89
C ASP A 175 13.36 -6.52 -10.44
N GLY A 176 12.88 -7.32 -9.47
CA GLY A 176 13.32 -7.26 -8.08
C GLY A 176 12.62 -6.19 -7.24
N ARG A 177 11.60 -5.51 -7.77
CA ARG A 177 10.79 -4.57 -6.99
C ARG A 177 9.75 -5.33 -6.14
N LEU A 178 9.19 -4.60 -5.19
CA LEU A 178 8.05 -5.03 -4.39
C LEU A 178 7.05 -3.90 -4.35
N TYR A 179 5.80 -4.20 -4.68
CA TYR A 179 4.69 -3.28 -4.50
C TYR A 179 3.72 -3.78 -3.43
N GLY A 180 3.17 -2.85 -2.66
CA GLY A 180 1.95 -3.02 -1.88
C GLY A 180 0.74 -2.52 -2.67
N ILE A 181 -0.39 -3.20 -2.54
CA ILE A 181 -1.68 -2.73 -3.08
C ILE A 181 -2.78 -2.72 -2.00
N ASP A 182 -3.98 -2.28 -2.38
CA ASP A 182 -5.21 -2.27 -1.58
C ASP A 182 -5.13 -1.40 -0.31
N HIS A 183 -4.98 -0.10 -0.53
CA HIS A 183 -4.83 0.92 0.51
C HIS A 183 -6.13 1.67 0.80
N GLY A 184 -7.28 1.17 0.35
CA GLY A 184 -8.57 1.82 0.59
C GLY A 184 -8.90 2.02 2.08
N VAL A 185 -8.40 1.13 2.95
CA VAL A 185 -8.58 1.18 4.41
C VAL A 185 -7.32 1.65 5.14
N THR A 186 -6.93 2.88 4.84
CA THR A 186 -5.76 3.58 5.42
C THR A 186 -6.14 4.95 5.97
N PHE A 187 -5.20 5.62 6.63
CA PHE A 187 -5.25 6.98 7.16
C PHE A 187 -6.19 7.23 8.33
N ASN A 188 -6.92 6.22 8.80
CA ASN A 188 -7.84 6.35 9.93
C ASN A 188 -7.21 7.13 11.10
N VAL A 189 -8.00 8.01 11.74
CA VAL A 189 -7.54 8.84 12.85
C VAL A 189 -7.19 8.01 14.08
N ASP A 190 -7.94 6.93 14.31
CA ASP A 190 -7.67 5.96 15.35
C ASP A 190 -6.59 4.97 14.89
N ASN A 191 -5.76 4.48 15.82
CA ASN A 191 -4.78 3.46 15.50
C ASN A 191 -5.50 2.15 15.12
N LYS A 192 -5.39 1.79 13.84
CA LYS A 192 -6.00 0.60 13.25
C LYS A 192 -4.99 -0.20 12.45
N LEU A 193 -3.69 -0.06 12.74
CA LEU A 193 -2.64 -0.74 12.00
C LEU A 193 -2.82 -2.27 12.11
N ARG A 194 -3.02 -2.92 10.97
CA ARG A 194 -3.10 -4.38 10.83
C ARG A 194 -2.26 -4.82 9.66
N THR A 195 -1.16 -5.50 9.96
CA THR A 195 -0.19 -5.88 8.94
C THR A 195 0.40 -7.25 9.23
N LEU A 196 0.91 -7.89 8.18
CA LEU A 196 1.73 -9.10 8.31
C LEU A 196 3.22 -8.78 8.44
N LEU A 197 3.58 -7.51 8.64
CA LEU A 197 4.97 -7.06 8.70
C LEU A 197 5.42 -6.75 10.13
N TRP A 198 4.82 -7.43 11.13
CA TRP A 198 5.13 -7.24 12.55
C TRP A 198 6.46 -7.84 12.99
N GLY A 199 7.20 -8.56 12.14
CA GLY A 199 8.43 -9.23 12.55
C GLY A 199 9.60 -8.31 12.89
N TRP A 200 9.44 -7.00 12.71
CA TRP A 200 10.35 -5.97 13.24
C TRP A 200 9.75 -5.15 14.38
N ALA A 201 8.58 -5.51 14.93
CA ALA A 201 7.93 -4.76 16.01
C ALA A 201 8.90 -4.53 17.19
N GLY A 202 8.99 -3.29 17.67
CA GLY A 202 9.91 -2.90 18.75
C GLY A 202 11.38 -2.80 18.33
N GLU A 203 11.77 -3.24 17.13
CA GLU A 203 13.15 -3.10 16.65
C GLU A 203 13.45 -1.67 16.20
N PRO A 204 14.72 -1.23 16.29
CA PRO A 204 15.14 0.06 15.76
C PRO A 204 14.73 0.28 14.30
N LEU A 205 14.31 1.50 13.98
CA LEU A 205 14.19 1.95 12.61
C LEU A 205 15.59 2.02 11.98
N THR A 206 15.68 1.73 10.68
CA THR A 206 16.95 1.88 9.96
C THR A 206 17.29 3.38 9.83
N PRO A 207 18.58 3.74 9.69
CA PRO A 207 18.95 5.14 9.42
C PRO A 207 18.25 5.71 8.18
N GLU A 208 18.11 4.88 7.13
CA GLU A 208 17.34 5.23 5.93
C GLU A 208 15.87 5.57 6.26
N ALA A 209 15.18 4.72 7.03
CA ALA A 209 13.80 4.96 7.41
C ALA A 209 13.64 6.25 8.24
N VAL A 210 14.58 6.53 9.15
CA VAL A 210 14.58 7.77 9.94
C VAL A 210 14.73 9.00 9.03
N ASP A 211 15.60 8.95 8.03
CA ASP A 211 15.78 10.08 7.10
C ASP A 211 14.56 10.26 6.19
N VAL A 212 13.95 9.17 5.73
CA VAL A 212 12.67 9.22 4.99
C VAL A 212 11.55 9.82 5.85
N LEU A 213 11.44 9.43 7.12
CA LEU A 213 10.44 9.98 8.03
C LEU A 213 10.62 11.49 8.28
N LYS A 214 11.87 11.97 8.38
CA LYS A 214 12.14 13.42 8.44
C LYS A 214 11.65 14.13 7.17
N GLY A 215 11.96 13.56 6.00
CA GLY A 215 11.50 14.08 4.71
C GLY A 215 9.97 14.10 4.60
N LEU A 216 9.30 13.04 5.06
CA LEU A 216 7.85 12.97 5.13
C LEU A 216 7.26 14.01 6.08
N ARG A 217 7.85 14.24 7.26
CA ARG A 217 7.41 15.28 8.18
C ARG A 217 7.41 16.66 7.52
N ASP A 218 8.50 17.00 6.83
CA ASP A 218 8.65 18.28 6.14
C ASP A 218 7.68 18.37 4.94
N GLY A 219 7.55 17.28 4.16
CA GLY A 219 6.63 17.20 3.03
C GLY A 219 5.16 17.34 3.45
N LEU A 220 4.76 16.70 4.55
CA LEU A 220 3.40 16.79 5.11
C LEU A 220 3.08 18.20 5.62
N ALA A 221 4.07 18.99 6.02
CA ALA A 221 3.92 20.41 6.33
C ALA A 221 3.92 21.30 5.06
N GLY A 222 4.34 20.76 3.92
CA GLY A 222 4.45 21.45 2.63
C GLY A 222 3.58 20.85 1.52
N GLU A 223 4.20 20.61 0.36
CA GLU A 223 3.49 20.25 -0.87
C GLU A 223 2.74 18.91 -0.79
N LEU A 224 3.29 17.90 -0.11
CA LEU A 224 2.60 16.62 0.06
C LEU A 224 1.31 16.82 0.85
N GLY A 225 1.36 17.58 1.95
CA GLY A 225 0.17 17.91 2.74
C GLY A 225 -0.93 18.59 1.92
N GLN A 226 -0.55 19.48 1.00
CA GLN A 226 -1.50 20.14 0.09
C GLN A 226 -2.13 19.17 -0.90
N ARG A 227 -1.36 18.23 -1.47
CA ARG A 227 -1.90 17.19 -2.35
C ARG A 227 -2.84 16.25 -1.61
N LEU A 228 -2.48 15.85 -0.39
CA LEU A 228 -3.32 14.98 0.45
C LEU A 228 -4.64 15.66 0.86
N ALA A 229 -4.66 16.98 1.05
CA ALA A 229 -5.87 17.72 1.41
C ALA A 229 -6.99 17.67 0.35
N ALA A 230 -6.67 17.28 -0.89
CA ALA A 230 -7.66 17.03 -1.94
C ALA A 230 -8.19 15.57 -1.93
N LEU A 231 -7.59 14.68 -1.14
CA LEU A 231 -7.81 13.23 -1.20
C LEU A 231 -8.38 12.65 0.10
N ILE A 232 -7.95 13.17 1.24
CA ILE A 232 -8.31 12.70 2.59
C ILE A 232 -8.62 13.91 3.49
N THR A 233 -9.25 13.64 4.63
CA THR A 233 -9.70 14.70 5.55
C THR A 233 -8.53 15.38 6.27
N ALA A 234 -8.75 16.60 6.77
CA ALA A 234 -7.76 17.31 7.59
C ALA A 234 -7.37 16.52 8.85
N ALA A 235 -8.34 15.86 9.49
CA ALA A 235 -8.09 15.04 10.68
C ALA A 235 -7.19 13.83 10.38
N GLU A 236 -7.38 13.17 9.23
CA GLU A 236 -6.52 12.07 8.79
C GLU A 236 -5.10 12.53 8.47
N ILE A 237 -4.94 13.73 7.90
CA ILE A 237 -3.62 14.33 7.66
C ILE A 237 -2.91 14.65 8.98
N ASP A 238 -3.62 15.26 9.94
CA ASP A 238 -3.06 15.58 11.25
C ASP A 238 -2.68 14.32 12.03
N ALA A 239 -3.50 13.26 11.97
CA ALA A 239 -3.16 11.96 12.54
C ALA A 239 -1.92 11.34 11.87
N THR A 240 -1.77 11.50 10.55
CA THR A 240 -0.59 11.02 9.81
C THR A 240 0.68 11.76 10.23
N ARG A 241 0.62 13.09 10.40
CA ARG A 241 1.73 13.89 10.94
C ARG A 241 2.13 13.41 12.34
N ALA A 242 1.14 13.21 13.22
CA ALA A 242 1.37 12.71 14.58
C ALA A 242 2.02 11.32 14.59
N ARG A 243 1.63 10.41 13.68
CA ARG A 243 2.27 9.09 13.51
C ARG A 243 3.73 9.20 13.09
N VAL A 244 4.04 10.07 12.12
CA VAL A 244 5.43 10.31 11.68
C VAL A 244 6.27 10.84 12.84
N ASP A 245 5.76 11.82 13.59
CA ASP A 245 6.46 12.38 14.76
C ASP A 245 6.68 11.34 15.86
N ALA A 246 5.70 10.47 16.11
CA ALA A 246 5.81 9.39 17.08
C ALA A 246 6.89 8.36 16.68
N LEU A 247 6.96 7.96 15.40
CA LEU A 247 7.98 7.06 14.88
C LEU A 247 9.39 7.66 15.00
N LEU A 248 9.54 8.96 14.70
CA LEU A 248 10.80 9.68 14.85
C LEU A 248 11.22 9.80 16.32
N ALA A 249 10.27 10.03 17.22
CA ALA A 249 10.54 10.17 18.65
C ALA A 249 10.91 8.84 19.31
N SER A 250 10.24 7.74 18.93
CA SER A 250 10.53 6.40 19.47
C SER A 250 11.80 5.79 18.88
N GLY A 251 12.06 6.05 17.59
CA GLY A 251 13.18 5.46 16.85
C GLY A 251 13.04 3.96 16.60
N VAL A 252 11.86 3.37 16.84
CA VAL A 252 11.57 1.93 16.68
C VAL A 252 10.31 1.71 15.86
N HIS A 253 10.22 0.55 15.23
CA HIS A 253 8.98 0.06 14.61
C HIS A 253 7.87 -0.07 15.67
N PRO A 254 6.60 0.24 15.31
CA PRO A 254 5.51 0.14 16.26
C PRO A 254 5.25 -1.31 16.67
N GLU A 255 4.69 -1.48 17.86
CA GLU A 255 4.13 -2.76 18.31
C GLU A 255 2.60 -2.77 18.13
N PRO A 256 1.98 -3.96 18.05
CA PRO A 256 0.53 -4.09 18.09
C PRO A 256 -0.09 -3.34 19.29
N SER A 257 -1.13 -2.53 19.05
CA SER A 257 -1.74 -1.72 20.13
C SER A 257 -2.47 -2.54 21.19
N GLY A 258 -2.91 -3.75 20.86
CA GLY A 258 -3.78 -4.59 21.70
C GLY A 258 -5.25 -4.14 21.73
N GLU A 259 -5.57 -2.97 21.17
CA GLU A 259 -6.92 -2.39 21.14
C GLU A 259 -7.73 -2.84 19.90
N TRP A 260 -7.05 -3.33 18.87
CA TRP A 260 -7.62 -3.76 17.59
C TRP A 260 -6.87 -5.01 17.06
N PRO A 261 -7.50 -5.91 16.29
CA PRO A 261 -6.84 -7.14 15.84
C PRO A 261 -5.63 -6.86 14.95
N ALA A 262 -4.42 -7.17 15.41
CA ALA A 262 -3.17 -6.78 14.72
C ALA A 262 -2.93 -7.53 13.39
N ILE A 263 -3.49 -8.72 13.22
CA ILE A 263 -3.33 -9.54 12.01
C ILE A 263 -4.56 -9.39 11.12
N PRO A 264 -4.40 -9.08 9.81
CA PRO A 264 -5.51 -9.02 8.87
C PRO A 264 -6.03 -10.42 8.49
N TRP A 265 -7.30 -10.51 8.08
CA TRP A 265 -7.94 -11.79 7.73
C TRP A 265 -8.53 -11.78 6.31
N PRO A 266 -8.29 -12.82 5.49
CA PRO A 266 -7.36 -13.92 5.73
C PRO A 266 -5.90 -13.41 5.68
N PRO A 267 -4.95 -14.05 6.39
CA PRO A 267 -3.55 -13.63 6.35
C PRO A 267 -2.89 -13.92 5.00
N VAL A 268 -3.09 -15.12 4.45
CA VAL A 268 -2.56 -15.57 3.16
C VAL A 268 -3.67 -15.96 2.19
#